data_AF-A0A927X4Z6-F1
#
_entry.id   AF-A0A927X4Z6-F1
#
_cell.length_a   1.000
_cell.length_b   1.000
_cell.length_c   1.000
_cell.angle_alpha   90.00
_cell.angle_beta   90.00
_cell.angle_gamma   90.00
#
_symmetry.space_group_name_H-M   'P 1'
#
loop_
_entity.id
_entity.type
_entity.pdbx_description
1 polymer ?
#
loop_
_entity_poly.entity_id
_entity_poly.type
_entity_poly.pdbx_seq_one_letter_code
_entity_poly.pdbx_strand_id
1 'polypeptide(L)'
;MEFIIIFLVSFAVVYLLYLLTVISNKNKLEKFKTSNNVLILVKKYKLTITDSNVKLLAHLVALANAFIMAFAITIVELVNNFILKILVAFLVIVPLILISYHLIGKYMLKKENK
;
A
#
# COMPACT_ATOMS: atom_id res chain seq x y z
N MET A 1 -0.73 -10.12 22.79
CA MET A 1 -1.75 -10.71 21.88
C MET A 1 -2.63 -9.64 21.26
N GLU A 2 -3.15 -8.69 22.05
CA GLU A 2 -4.01 -7.60 21.57
C GLU A 2 -3.43 -6.80 20.39
N PHE A 3 -2.19 -6.32 20.46
CA PHE A 3 -1.54 -5.60 19.35
C PHE A 3 -1.43 -6.43 18.05
N ILE A 4 -1.17 -7.74 18.17
CA ILE A 4 -1.10 -8.64 17.01
C ILE A 4 -2.48 -8.78 16.37
N ILE A 5 -3.53 -8.90 17.20
CA ILE A 5 -4.91 -8.99 16.72
C ILE A 5 -5.31 -7.67 16.03
N ILE A 6 -5.03 -6.51 16.65
CA ILE A 6 -5.28 -5.20 16.06
C ILE A 6 -4.60 -5.07 14.70
N PHE A 7 -3.32 -5.45 14.61
CA PHE A 7 -2.57 -5.44 13.37
C PHE A 7 -3.23 -6.33 12.30
N LEU A 8 -3.48 -7.60 12.62
CA LEU A 8 -4.02 -8.57 11.67
C LEU A 8 -5.42 -8.19 11.18
N VAL A 9 -6.30 -7.75 12.08
CA VAL A 9 -7.66 -7.32 11.74
C VAL A 9 -7.61 -6.05 10.89
N SER A 10 -6.83 -5.04 11.29
CA SER A 10 -6.68 -3.79 10.52
C SER A 10 -6.12 -4.06 9.12
N PHE A 11 -5.10 -4.92 9.04
CA PHE A 11 -4.51 -5.33 7.77
C PHE A 11 -5.53 -6.02 6.87
N ALA A 12 -6.24 -7.01 7.40
CA ALA A 12 -7.24 -7.77 6.66
C ALA A 12 -8.37 -6.86 6.17
N VAL A 13 -8.91 -6.01 7.03
CA VAL A 13 -9.99 -5.07 6.68
C VAL A 13 -9.54 -4.12 5.56
N VAL A 14 -8.39 -3.45 5.71
CA VAL A 14 -7.90 -2.50 4.70
C VAL A 14 -7.62 -3.21 3.38
N TYR A 15 -6.97 -4.38 3.41
CA TYR A 15 -6.69 -5.13 2.19
C TYR A 15 -7.98 -5.61 1.50
N LEU A 16 -8.95 -6.13 2.26
CA LEU A 16 -10.24 -6.57 1.71
C LEU A 16 -11.00 -5.40 1.08
N LEU A 17 -10.96 -4.20 1.67
CA LEU A 17 -11.55 -3.01 1.06
C LEU A 17 -10.92 -2.72 -0.31
N TYR A 18 -9.59 -2.74 -0.43
CA TYR A 18 -8.93 -2.58 -1.73
C TYR A 18 -9.29 -3.71 -2.71
N LEU A 19 -9.31 -4.95 -2.23
CA LEU A 19 -9.59 -6.13 -3.05
C LEU A 19 -10.99 -6.06 -3.66
N LEU A 20 -12.01 -5.79 -2.83
CA LEU A 20 -13.40 -5.77 -3.25
C LEU A 20 -13.73 -4.51 -4.06
N THR A 21 -13.19 -3.35 -3.67
CA THR A 21 -13.55 -2.09 -4.32
C THR A 21 -12.72 -1.79 -5.56
N VAL A 22 -11.41 -1.99 -5.55
CA VAL A 22 -10.52 -1.57 -6.65
C VAL A 22 -10.14 -2.77 -7.51
N ILE A 23 -9.57 -3.81 -6.91
CA ILE A 23 -8.94 -4.91 -7.67
C ILE A 23 -9.97 -5.78 -8.39
N SER A 24 -11.11 -6.04 -7.76
CA SER A 24 -12.19 -6.86 -8.34
C SER A 24 -13.02 -6.12 -9.39
N ASN A 25 -12.93 -4.78 -9.45
CA ASN A 25 -13.72 -3.96 -10.37
C ASN A 25 -12.86 -3.49 -11.54
N LYS A 26 -13.12 -4.02 -12.74
CA LYS A 26 -12.37 -3.68 -13.97
C LYS A 26 -12.26 -2.17 -14.21
N ASN A 27 -13.36 -1.43 -14.07
CA ASN A 27 -13.37 0.03 -14.31
C ASN A 27 -12.49 0.79 -13.32
N LYS A 28 -12.45 0.36 -12.05
CA LYS A 28 -11.60 0.97 -11.04
C LYS A 28 -10.14 0.54 -11.19
N LEU A 29 -9.89 -0.68 -11.65
CA LEU A 29 -8.55 -1.15 -11.99
C LEU A 29 -7.95 -0.39 -13.18
N GLU A 30 -8.76 -0.06 -14.19
CA GLU A 30 -8.34 0.84 -15.28
C GLU A 30 -7.99 2.23 -14.76
N LYS A 31 -8.84 2.83 -13.91
CA LYS A 31 -8.55 4.12 -13.27
C LYS A 31 -7.30 4.08 -12.37
N PHE A 32 -7.00 2.92 -11.79
CA PHE A 32 -5.80 2.74 -10.97
C PHE A 32 -4.51 2.88 -11.80
N LYS A 33 -4.49 2.43 -13.07
CA LYS A 33 -3.34 2.57 -13.98
C LYS A 33 -2.89 4.03 -14.13
N THR A 34 -3.87 4.94 -14.17
CA THR A 34 -3.65 6.37 -14.36
C THR A 34 -3.60 7.15 -13.04
N SER A 35 -3.60 6.47 -11.90
CA SER A 35 -3.49 7.13 -10.60
C SER A 35 -2.10 7.76 -10.41
N ASN A 36 -2.04 8.89 -9.71
CA ASN A 36 -0.78 9.62 -9.48
C ASN A 36 0.30 8.72 -8.86
N ASN A 37 -0.07 7.87 -7.91
CA ASN A 37 0.86 6.96 -7.24
C ASN A 37 1.49 5.97 -8.22
N VAL A 38 0.70 5.42 -9.13
CA VAL A 38 1.18 4.48 -10.17
C VAL A 38 2.02 5.23 -11.20
N LEU A 39 1.59 6.41 -11.65
CA LEU A 39 2.33 7.22 -12.61
C LEU A 39 3.71 7.62 -12.08
N ILE A 40 3.84 7.95 -10.80
CA ILE A 40 5.14 8.23 -10.16
C ILE A 40 6.03 6.98 -10.21
N LEU A 41 5.47 5.80 -9.89
CA LEU A 41 6.22 4.54 -9.93
C LEU A 41 6.70 4.22 -11.35
N VAL A 42 5.80 4.34 -12.32
CA VAL A 42 6.07 4.11 -13.74
C VAL A 42 7.16 5.04 -14.25
N LYS A 43 7.06 6.34 -13.97
CA LYS A 43 8.07 7.32 -14.39
C LYS A 43 9.42 7.08 -13.72
N LYS A 44 9.44 6.80 -12.41
CA LYS A 44 10.67 6.61 -11.63
C LYS A 44 11.43 5.34 -12.03
N TYR A 45 10.72 4.25 -12.29
CA TYR A 45 11.30 2.95 -12.59
C TYR A 45 11.23 2.55 -14.08
N LYS A 46 10.69 3.43 -14.94
CA LYS A 46 10.46 3.19 -16.37
C LYS A 46 9.69 1.88 -16.66
N LEU A 47 8.68 1.59 -15.84
CA LEU A 47 7.90 0.35 -15.94
C LEU A 47 6.88 0.41 -17.07
N THR A 48 6.71 -0.67 -17.82
CA THR A 48 5.63 -0.78 -18.79
C THR A 48 4.39 -1.39 -18.11
N ILE A 49 3.31 -0.62 -17.94
CA ILE A 49 2.07 -1.14 -17.35
C ILE A 49 1.16 -1.70 -18.45
N THR A 50 0.84 -2.97 -18.33
CA THR A 50 -0.02 -3.74 -19.23
C THR A 50 -1.23 -4.30 -18.48
N ASP A 51 -2.21 -4.82 -19.22
CA ASP A 51 -3.36 -5.53 -18.62
C ASP A 51 -2.94 -6.76 -17.82
N SER A 52 -1.83 -7.40 -18.21
CA SER A 52 -1.33 -8.60 -17.52
C SER A 52 -0.64 -8.30 -16.20
N ASN A 53 -0.02 -7.11 -16.04
CA ASN A 53 0.72 -6.76 -14.83
C ASN A 53 0.03 -5.72 -13.94
N VAL A 54 -0.98 -4.99 -14.42
CA VAL A 54 -1.71 -3.99 -13.62
C VAL A 54 -2.36 -4.63 -12.39
N LYS A 55 -2.93 -5.83 -12.54
CA LYS A 55 -3.60 -6.54 -11.44
C LYS A 55 -2.59 -6.89 -10.34
N LEU A 56 -1.40 -7.35 -10.74
CA LEU A 56 -0.31 -7.61 -9.81
C LEU A 56 0.13 -6.34 -9.10
N LEU A 57 0.34 -5.24 -9.84
CA LEU A 57 0.72 -3.97 -9.25
C LEU A 57 -0.34 -3.47 -8.25
N ALA A 58 -1.62 -3.60 -8.59
CA ALA A 58 -2.72 -3.23 -7.70
C ALA A 58 -2.72 -4.06 -6.42
N HIS A 59 -2.50 -5.38 -6.50
CA HIS A 59 -2.33 -6.23 -5.32
C HIS A 59 -1.13 -5.81 -4.46
N LEU A 60 0.03 -5.54 -5.06
CA LEU A 60 1.23 -5.12 -4.33
C LEU A 60 1.04 -3.78 -3.62
N VAL A 61 0.42 -2.80 -4.29
CA VAL A 61 0.11 -1.50 -3.70
C VAL A 61 -0.94 -1.63 -2.60
N ALA A 62 -1.97 -2.46 -2.80
CA ALA A 62 -2.98 -2.72 -1.76
C ALA A 62 -2.37 -3.38 -0.52
N LEU A 63 -1.49 -4.38 -0.71
CA LEU A 63 -0.76 -5.05 0.36
C LEU A 63 0.11 -4.06 1.14
N ALA A 64 0.89 -3.22 0.44
CA ALA A 64 1.73 -2.22 1.07
C ALA A 64 0.88 -1.19 1.85
N ASN A 65 -0.18 -0.66 1.24
CA ASN A 65 -1.05 0.31 1.91
C ASN A 65 -1.76 -0.30 3.14
N ALA A 66 -2.22 -1.55 3.05
CA ALA A 66 -2.79 -2.27 4.18
C ALA A 66 -1.76 -2.49 5.30
N PHE A 67 -0.53 -2.86 4.95
CA PHE A 67 0.57 -3.00 5.91
C PHE A 67 0.90 -1.68 6.60
N ILE A 68 1.11 -0.61 5.83
CA ILE A 68 1.41 0.74 6.35
C ILE A 68 0.34 1.17 7.34
N MET A 69 -0.94 0.99 6.98
CA MET A 69 -2.06 1.41 7.81
C MET A 69 -2.18 0.57 9.08
N ALA A 70 -2.14 -0.76 8.97
CA ALA A 70 -2.20 -1.65 10.11
C ALA A 70 -1.04 -1.42 11.09
N PHE A 71 0.17 -1.21 10.56
CA PHE A 71 1.34 -0.91 11.36
C PHE A 71 1.21 0.44 12.07
N ALA A 72 0.81 1.49 11.35
CA ALA A 72 0.59 2.81 11.93
C ALA A 72 -0.46 2.79 13.05
N ILE A 73 -1.61 2.16 12.82
CA ILE A 73 -2.67 1.97 13.83
C ILE A 73 -2.11 1.26 15.06
N THR A 74 -1.36 0.18 14.87
CA THR A 74 -0.79 -0.58 15.98
C THR A 74 0.22 0.25 16.79
N ILE A 75 1.04 1.07 16.13
CA ILE A 75 2.03 1.91 16.82
C ILE A 75 1.37 3.05 17.60
N VAL A 76 0.32 3.69 17.05
CA VAL A 76 -0.34 4.80 17.78
C VAL A 76 -1.07 4.34 19.03
N GLU A 77 -1.46 3.06 19.13
CA GLU A 77 -2.04 2.51 20.36
C GLU A 77 -1.06 2.45 21.53
N LEU A 78 0.25 2.64 21.30
CA LEU A 78 1.25 2.79 22.36
C LEU A 78 1.25 4.20 23.00
N VAL A 79 0.45 5.12 22.48
CA VAL A 79 0.46 6.55 22.86
C VAL A 79 -0.92 6.97 23.33
N ASN A 80 -1.06 7.42 24.56
CA ASN A 80 -2.38 7.79 25.11
C ASN A 80 -2.88 9.17 24.64
N ASN A 81 -1.98 10.11 24.37
CA ASN A 81 -2.36 11.46 23.99
C ASN A 81 -2.76 11.53 22.51
N PHE A 82 -3.99 11.97 22.23
CA PHE A 82 -4.54 12.04 20.88
C PHE A 82 -3.72 12.89 19.90
N ILE A 83 -3.21 14.05 20.34
CA ILE A 83 -2.37 14.92 19.50
C ILE A 83 -1.05 14.21 19.17
N LEU A 84 -0.46 13.51 20.14
CA LEU A 84 0.76 12.72 19.92
C LEU A 84 0.51 11.51 19.02
N LYS A 85 -0.67 10.86 19.08
CA LYS A 85 -1.05 9.78 18.15
C LYS A 85 -0.95 10.25 16.69
N ILE A 86 -1.45 11.44 16.38
CA ILE A 86 -1.40 12.02 15.02
C ILE A 86 0.06 12.22 14.58
N LEU A 87 0.88 12.80 15.45
CA LEU A 87 2.29 13.06 15.15
C LEU A 87 3.08 11.75 14.92
N VAL A 88 2.85 10.74 15.76
CA VAL A 88 3.48 9.42 15.63
C VAL A 88 3.01 8.70 14.36
N ALA A 89 1.71 8.75 14.03
CA ALA A 89 1.20 8.19 12.78
C ALA A 89 1.93 8.78 11.57
N PHE A 90 2.09 10.11 11.53
CA PHE A 90 2.79 10.77 10.45
C PHE A 90 4.25 10.31 10.33
N LEU A 91 4.98 10.27 11.45
CA LEU A 91 6.37 9.81 11.48
C LEU A 91 6.55 8.35 11.08
N VAL A 92 5.55 7.50 11.30
CA VAL A 92 5.57 6.08 10.91
C VAL A 92 5.17 5.89 9.44
N ILE A 93 4.11 6.56 8.98
CA ILE A 93 3.54 6.35 7.65
C ILE A 93 4.52 6.82 6.56
N VAL A 94 5.12 8.00 6.71
CA VAL A 94 6.01 8.60 5.69
C VAL A 94 7.17 7.66 5.30
N PRO A 95 8.02 7.18 6.23
CA PRO A 95 9.12 6.29 5.87
C PRO A 95 8.62 4.95 5.30
N LEU A 96 7.52 4.40 5.83
CA LEU A 96 6.97 3.14 5.33
C LEU A 96 6.45 3.26 3.89
N ILE A 97 5.82 4.39 3.52
CA ILE A 97 5.44 4.66 2.12
C ILE A 97 6.69 4.66 1.25
N LEU A 98 7.74 5.42 1.62
CA LEU A 98 8.95 5.54 0.82
C LEU A 98 9.62 4.18 0.58
N ILE A 99 9.76 3.39 1.64
CA ILE A 99 10.37 2.05 1.58
C ILE A 99 9.48 1.11 0.74
N SER A 100 8.18 1.02 1.06
CA SER A 100 7.29 0.07 0.40
C SER A 100 7.18 0.33 -1.10
N TYR A 101 6.99 1.58 -1.51
CA TYR A 101 6.89 1.92 -2.94
C TYR A 101 8.23 1.76 -3.65
N HIS A 102 9.36 1.97 -2.96
CA HIS A 102 10.67 1.65 -3.53
C HIS A 102 10.84 0.16 -3.80
N LEU A 103 10.41 -0.69 -2.86
CA LEU A 103 10.45 -2.16 -3.00
C LEU A 103 9.53 -2.65 -4.11
N ILE A 104 8.29 -2.13 -4.19
CA ILE A 104 7.35 -2.47 -5.26
C ILE A 104 7.95 -2.13 -6.63
N GLY A 105 8.50 -0.92 -6.79
CA GLY A 105 9.11 -0.50 -8.05
C GLY A 105 10.27 -1.39 -8.49
N LYS A 106 11.18 -1.72 -7.56
CA LYS A 106 12.29 -2.66 -7.83
C LYS A 106 11.80 -4.07 -8.18
N TYR A 107 10.79 -4.57 -7.47
CA TYR A 107 10.23 -5.90 -7.73
C TYR A 107 9.60 -5.98 -9.12
N MET A 108 8.80 -4.98 -9.50
CA MET A 108 8.18 -4.91 -10.83
C MET A 108 9.23 -4.82 -11.94
N LEU A 109 10.26 -4.00 -11.77
CA LEU A 109 11.35 -3.86 -12.74
C LEU A 109 12.11 -5.19 -12.92
N LYS A 110 12.40 -5.90 -11.82
CA LYS A 110 13.04 -7.21 -11.88
C LYS A 110 12.16 -8.26 -12.58
N LYS A 111 10.84 -8.14 -12.45
CA LYS A 111 9.89 -9.04 -13.10
C LYS A 111 9.70 -8.73 -14.60
N GLU A 112 9.81 -7.47 -15.01
CA GLU A 112 9.73 -7.06 -16.42
C GLU A 112 10.97 -7.46 -17.23
N ASN A 113 12.15 -7.49 -16.61
CA ASN A 113 13.40 -7.93 -17.24
C ASN A 113 13.61 -9.46 -17.25
N LYS A 114 12.61 -10.24 -16.82
CA LYS A 114 12.62 -11.70 -16.80
C LYS A 114 11.59 -12.23 -17.78
#